data_AF-H8Z969-F1
#
_entry.id   AF-H8Z969-F1
#
_cell.length_a   1.000
_cell.length_b   1.000
_cell.length_c   1.000
_cell.angle_alpha   90.00
_cell.angle_beta   90.00
_cell.angle_gamma   90.00
#
_symmetry.space_group_name_H-M   'P 1'
#
loop_
_entity.id
_entity.type
_entity.pdbx_description
1 polymer ?
#
loop_
_entity_poly.entity_id
_entity_poly.type
_entity_poly.pdbx_seq_one_letter_code
_entity_poly.pdbx_strand_id
1 'polypeptide(L)'
;MDANRDKTSTAQNEASASAEQPEERMPAVSDWIDPLKEYFGSNKAIFISGGREDYDVCMLGNGRPFICRIENPSRNLPRKVGALCTVMTESGKEAEEYTVEYKPHNIKYKMSRDVEILETRLVEGAASMKDLKAIEEVHCKVYGVRVRCLAPQAMVISQLLSTYWKEDATIVKNVGRREFVLKDTCLKLSQRTPIRVLQRRANMVRDKVIHKCRVSIESAQDKDTTVISIELKASSGTYIKEFINGDMGRTTPSLSEVVGEYCAVLELDVLSIEDTFPSKAYVLGEVNLV
;
A
#
# COMPACT_ATOMS: atom_id res chain seq x y z
N MET A 1 -10.49 -48.92 -74.84
CA MET A 1 -10.57 -49.98 -73.81
C MET A 1 -9.57 -49.62 -72.74
N ASP A 2 -9.90 -49.38 -71.48
CA ASP A 2 -11.10 -48.93 -70.78
C ASP A 2 -10.60 -48.61 -69.36
N ALA A 3 -11.42 -47.92 -68.56
CA ALA A 3 -11.26 -47.66 -67.13
C ALA A 3 -10.17 -46.62 -66.73
N ASN A 4 -10.40 -45.68 -65.83
CA ASN A 4 -11.51 -45.45 -64.94
C ASN A 4 -11.48 -43.97 -64.51
N ARG A 5 -12.60 -43.26 -64.62
CA ARG A 5 -12.83 -41.98 -63.96
C ARG A 5 -13.34 -42.30 -62.57
N ASP A 6 -12.68 -41.80 -61.52
CA ASP A 6 -13.44 -41.42 -60.33
C ASP A 6 -12.82 -40.28 -59.54
N LYS A 7 -13.74 -39.52 -58.95
CA LYS A 7 -13.60 -38.20 -58.35
C LYS A 7 -12.80 -38.26 -57.04
N THR A 8 -12.04 -37.21 -56.74
CA THR A 8 -11.78 -36.83 -55.34
C THR A 8 -11.55 -35.33 -55.19
N SER A 9 -12.28 -34.80 -54.23
CA SER A 9 -12.40 -33.43 -53.70
C SER A 9 -11.12 -32.60 -53.61
N THR A 10 -11.16 -31.39 -54.16
CA THR A 10 -10.34 -30.25 -53.71
C THR A 10 -11.07 -29.57 -52.55
N ALA A 11 -10.74 -29.94 -51.31
CA ALA A 11 -11.14 -29.19 -50.13
C ALA A 11 -10.22 -27.96 -49.99
N GLN A 12 -10.83 -26.78 -49.95
CA GLN A 12 -10.17 -25.52 -49.64
C GLN A 12 -9.67 -25.56 -48.20
N ASN A 13 -8.36 -25.39 -48.01
CA ASN A 13 -7.76 -25.11 -46.70
C ASN A 13 -7.89 -23.60 -46.45
N GLU A 14 -9.00 -23.18 -45.86
CA GLU A 14 -9.07 -21.88 -45.17
C GLU A 14 -8.53 -22.08 -43.76
N ALA A 15 -7.27 -21.71 -43.55
CA ALA A 15 -6.70 -21.56 -42.23
C ALA A 15 -7.37 -20.36 -41.55
N SER A 16 -8.31 -20.62 -40.65
CA SER A 16 -8.84 -19.61 -39.75
C SER A 16 -7.73 -19.20 -38.78
N ALA A 17 -7.15 -18.02 -39.01
CA ALA A 17 -6.37 -17.33 -38.01
C ALA A 17 -7.33 -16.95 -36.86
N SER A 18 -7.31 -17.74 -35.78
CA SER A 18 -7.96 -17.36 -34.54
C SER A 18 -7.27 -16.10 -34.03
N ALA A 19 -7.93 -14.94 -34.17
CA ALA A 19 -7.51 -13.72 -33.51
C ALA A 19 -7.44 -14.01 -32.00
N GLU A 20 -6.24 -14.02 -31.44
CA GLU A 20 -6.04 -14.03 -29.99
C GLU A 20 -6.84 -12.88 -29.40
N GLN A 21 -7.83 -13.20 -28.57
CA GLN A 21 -8.55 -12.19 -27.81
C GLN A 21 -7.52 -11.48 -26.94
N PRO A 22 -7.47 -10.13 -26.92
CA PRO A 22 -6.51 -9.43 -26.10
C PRO A 22 -6.76 -9.81 -24.64
N GLU A 23 -5.74 -10.37 -23.98
CA GLU A 23 -5.79 -10.64 -22.55
C GLU A 23 -6.26 -9.38 -21.81
N GLU A 24 -7.35 -9.51 -21.07
CA GLU A 24 -7.97 -8.40 -20.36
C GLU A 24 -6.98 -7.91 -19.29
N ARG A 25 -6.51 -6.66 -19.46
CA ARG A 25 -5.54 -6.05 -18.55
C ARG A 25 -6.11 -6.04 -17.13
N MET A 26 -5.37 -6.59 -16.17
CA MET A 26 -5.72 -6.44 -14.75
C MET A 26 -5.82 -4.95 -14.39
N PRO A 27 -6.92 -4.50 -13.75
CA PRO A 27 -7.09 -3.11 -13.38
C PRO A 27 -6.07 -2.71 -12.31
N ALA A 28 -5.48 -1.53 -12.48
CA ALA A 28 -4.62 -0.92 -11.48
C ALA A 28 -5.46 -0.20 -10.42
N VAL A 29 -4.88 0.00 -9.23
CA VAL A 29 -5.55 0.79 -8.16
C VAL A 29 -5.91 2.20 -8.65
N SER A 30 -5.10 2.78 -9.53
CA SER A 30 -5.37 4.09 -10.13
C SER A 30 -6.56 4.12 -11.09
N ASP A 31 -7.02 2.99 -11.61
CA ASP A 31 -8.15 2.97 -12.54
C ASP A 31 -9.48 3.29 -11.80
N TRP A 32 -9.50 3.11 -10.48
CA TRP A 32 -10.63 3.45 -9.59
C TRP A 32 -10.85 4.95 -9.39
N ILE A 33 -10.24 5.83 -10.20
CA ILE A 33 -10.65 7.24 -10.26
C ILE A 33 -11.34 7.59 -11.58
N ASP A 34 -11.38 6.69 -12.56
CA ASP A 34 -12.00 6.94 -13.86
C ASP A 34 -13.51 7.22 -13.77
N PRO A 35 -14.31 6.55 -12.91
CA PRO A 35 -15.72 6.92 -12.74
C PRO A 35 -15.91 8.37 -12.24
N LEU A 36 -14.95 8.90 -11.46
CA LEU A 36 -14.98 10.30 -11.01
C LEU A 36 -14.71 11.25 -12.18
N LYS A 37 -13.76 10.92 -13.06
CA LYS A 37 -13.48 11.68 -14.29
C LYS A 37 -14.74 11.81 -15.15
N GLU A 38 -15.43 10.69 -15.38
CA GLU A 38 -16.69 10.65 -16.14
C GLU A 38 -17.78 11.48 -15.47
N TYR A 39 -17.93 11.31 -14.15
CA TYR A 39 -18.91 12.05 -13.37
C TYR A 39 -18.76 13.57 -13.51
N PHE A 40 -17.53 14.07 -13.43
CA PHE A 40 -17.21 15.50 -13.54
C PHE A 40 -17.14 16.00 -14.99
N GLY A 41 -17.33 15.13 -15.97
CA GLY A 41 -17.21 15.47 -17.40
C GLY A 41 -15.85 16.10 -17.72
N SER A 42 -14.79 15.52 -17.15
CA SER A 42 -13.41 16.00 -17.25
C SER A 42 -12.64 15.25 -18.33
N ASN A 43 -11.66 15.91 -18.94
CA ASN A 43 -10.75 15.27 -19.90
C ASN A 43 -9.67 14.42 -19.23
N LYS A 44 -9.35 14.67 -17.94
CA LYS A 44 -8.23 14.05 -17.26
C LYS A 44 -8.40 14.03 -15.75
N ALA A 45 -8.20 12.85 -15.17
CA ALA A 45 -8.06 12.65 -13.74
C ALA A 45 -6.65 12.14 -13.44
N ILE A 46 -6.07 12.58 -12.32
CA ILE A 46 -4.71 12.22 -11.91
C ILE A 46 -4.78 11.61 -10.52
N PHE A 47 -4.31 10.38 -10.42
CA PHE A 47 -4.15 9.66 -9.17
C PHE A 47 -2.78 9.96 -8.57
N ILE A 48 -2.76 10.45 -7.32
CA ILE A 48 -1.54 10.76 -6.59
C ILE A 48 -1.64 10.08 -5.23
N SER A 49 -0.82 9.08 -4.94
CA SER A 49 -0.84 8.36 -3.67
C SER A 49 0.27 8.80 -2.72
N GLY A 50 0.03 8.71 -1.41
CA GLY A 50 1.03 8.96 -0.37
C GLY A 50 1.98 7.79 -0.18
N GLY A 51 2.58 7.27 -1.24
CA GLY A 51 3.40 6.04 -1.27
C GLY A 51 2.82 4.95 -2.17
N ARG A 52 3.49 3.78 -2.25
CA ARG A 52 3.13 2.68 -3.14
C ARG A 52 3.67 1.34 -2.64
N GLU A 53 2.86 0.30 -2.79
CA GLU A 53 3.19 -1.08 -2.44
C GLU A 53 3.56 -1.92 -3.67
N ASP A 54 4.15 -3.08 -3.44
CA ASP A 54 4.32 -4.09 -4.48
C ASP A 54 2.96 -4.71 -4.83
N TYR A 55 2.85 -5.33 -6.02
CA TYR A 55 1.57 -5.85 -6.51
C TYR A 55 1.00 -7.01 -5.66
N ASP A 56 1.88 -7.69 -4.92
CA ASP A 56 1.62 -8.86 -4.07
C ASP A 56 1.38 -8.47 -2.61
N VAL A 57 1.09 -7.20 -2.34
CA VAL A 57 0.93 -6.65 -0.98
C VAL A 57 -0.44 -5.98 -0.85
N CYS A 58 -1.22 -6.40 0.14
CA CYS A 58 -2.50 -5.75 0.42
C CYS A 58 -2.29 -4.48 1.27
N MET A 59 -3.19 -3.51 1.08
CA MET A 59 -3.32 -2.34 1.94
C MET A 59 -4.64 -2.45 2.70
N LEU A 60 -4.56 -2.69 4.01
CA LEU A 60 -5.69 -2.94 4.90
C LEU A 60 -5.94 -1.78 5.88
N GLY A 61 -6.82 -1.99 6.85
CA GLY A 61 -7.08 -1.06 7.96
C GLY A 61 -7.61 0.29 7.49
N ASN A 62 -6.89 1.37 7.83
CA ASN A 62 -7.28 2.73 7.44
C ASN A 62 -6.97 3.07 5.96
N GLY A 63 -6.42 2.12 5.20
CA GLY A 63 -6.12 2.28 3.79
C GLY A 63 -4.92 3.17 3.53
N ARG A 64 -4.67 3.47 2.25
CA ARG A 64 -3.64 4.41 1.82
C ARG A 64 -4.29 5.70 1.31
N PRO A 65 -3.94 6.85 1.90
CA PRO A 65 -4.34 8.14 1.37
C PRO A 65 -3.89 8.37 -0.08
N PHE A 66 -4.80 8.94 -0.86
CA PHE A 66 -4.51 9.44 -2.20
C PHE A 66 -5.33 10.70 -2.50
N ILE A 67 -4.88 11.45 -3.50
CA ILE A 67 -5.55 12.60 -4.08
C ILE A 67 -5.96 12.23 -5.50
N CYS A 68 -7.24 12.45 -5.80
CA CYS A 68 -7.75 12.47 -7.17
C CYS A 68 -7.87 13.92 -7.64
N ARG A 69 -6.99 14.33 -8.57
CA ARG A 69 -7.05 15.65 -9.17
C ARG A 69 -7.80 15.59 -10.50
N ILE A 70 -8.96 16.24 -10.56
CA ILE A 70 -9.77 16.38 -11.77
C ILE A 70 -9.37 17.67 -12.50
N GLU A 71 -8.90 17.56 -13.73
CA GLU A 71 -8.50 18.72 -14.55
C GLU A 71 -9.65 19.11 -15.50
N ASN A 72 -9.92 20.41 -15.65
CA ASN A 72 -10.96 20.95 -16.54
C ASN A 72 -12.35 20.29 -16.40
N PRO A 73 -12.93 20.20 -15.18
CA PRO A 73 -14.27 19.64 -15.02
C PRO A 73 -15.31 20.55 -15.70
N SER A 74 -16.22 19.96 -16.48
CA SER A 74 -17.38 20.67 -17.03
C SER A 74 -18.55 20.70 -16.06
N ARG A 75 -18.63 19.73 -15.15
CA ARG A 75 -19.55 19.70 -14.02
C ARG A 75 -18.81 20.15 -12.76
N ASN A 76 -19.20 21.31 -12.21
CA ASN A 76 -18.65 21.81 -10.95
C ASN A 76 -19.35 21.20 -9.73
N LEU A 77 -18.66 21.19 -8.60
CA LEU A 77 -19.29 20.86 -7.32
C LEU A 77 -20.27 21.98 -6.89
N PRO A 78 -21.40 21.63 -6.25
CA PRO A 78 -22.34 22.62 -5.75
C PRO A 78 -21.68 23.51 -4.69
N ARG A 79 -21.43 24.77 -5.06
CA ARG A 79 -20.92 25.80 -4.16
C ARG A 79 -22.07 26.66 -3.67
N LYS A 80 -22.15 26.89 -2.36
CA LYS A 80 -22.96 27.95 -1.77
C LYS A 80 -22.00 29.10 -1.43
N VAL A 81 -22.30 30.29 -1.97
CA VAL A 81 -21.59 31.51 -1.54
C VAL A 81 -22.24 31.95 -0.23
N GLY A 82 -21.42 32.14 0.80
CA GLY A 82 -21.82 32.58 2.13
C GLY A 82 -21.98 34.10 2.22
N ALA A 83 -22.10 34.61 3.45
CA ALA A 83 -22.26 36.04 3.71
C ALA A 83 -20.97 36.81 3.41
N LEU A 84 -21.13 38.05 2.93
CA LEU A 84 -20.07 39.04 2.83
C LEU A 84 -19.56 39.36 4.24
N CYS A 85 -18.27 39.14 4.50
CA CYS A 85 -17.60 39.63 5.70
C CYS A 85 -16.67 40.80 5.34
N THR A 86 -16.78 41.89 6.09
CA THR A 86 -15.84 43.00 5.99
C THR A 86 -14.63 42.68 6.86
N VAL A 87 -13.46 42.51 6.25
CA VAL A 87 -12.19 42.33 6.96
C VAL A 87 -11.35 43.60 6.82
N MET A 88 -10.75 44.06 7.92
CA MET A 88 -9.80 45.17 7.87
C MET A 88 -8.41 44.65 7.55
N THR A 89 -7.83 45.13 6.45
CA THR A 89 -6.44 44.84 6.09
C THR A 89 -5.47 45.50 7.08
N GLU A 90 -4.21 45.04 7.11
CA GLU A 90 -3.14 45.66 7.91
C GLU A 90 -2.94 47.15 7.61
N SER A 91 -3.37 47.61 6.43
CA SER A 91 -3.36 49.02 6.01
C SER A 91 -4.57 49.85 6.47
N GLY A 92 -5.51 49.25 7.21
CA GLY A 92 -6.75 49.88 7.67
C GLY A 92 -7.86 49.98 6.62
N LYS A 93 -7.67 49.41 5.42
CA LYS A 93 -8.71 49.37 4.38
C LYS A 93 -9.66 48.20 4.61
N GLU A 94 -10.96 48.47 4.51
CA GLU A 94 -12.01 47.45 4.47
C GLU A 94 -11.91 46.66 3.16
N ALA A 95 -11.87 45.34 3.27
CA ALA A 95 -11.95 44.41 2.16
C ALA A 95 -13.16 43.50 2.34
N GLU A 96 -13.86 43.27 1.24
CA GLU A 96 -14.99 42.36 1.17
C GLU A 96 -14.48 40.93 0.91
N GLU A 97 -14.71 40.03 1.85
CA GLU A 97 -14.41 38.61 1.72
C GLU A 97 -15.72 37.79 1.72
N TYR A 98 -15.72 36.67 1.00
CA TYR A 98 -16.87 35.77 0.94
C TYR A 98 -16.49 34.44 1.55
N THR A 99 -17.22 34.00 2.57
CA THR A 99 -17.11 32.62 3.05
C THR A 99 -17.71 31.68 2.01
N VAL A 100 -17.02 30.60 1.69
CA VAL A 100 -17.49 29.58 0.73
C VAL A 100 -17.87 28.32 1.47
N GLU A 101 -19.07 27.81 1.22
CA GLU A 101 -19.54 26.55 1.80
C GLU A 101 -19.82 25.55 0.67
N TYR A 102 -19.28 24.34 0.77
CA TYR A 102 -19.57 23.24 -0.15
C TYR A 102 -20.60 22.30 0.46
N LYS A 103 -21.65 21.98 -0.30
CA LYS A 103 -22.65 21.01 0.15
C LYS A 103 -22.15 19.57 -0.07
N PRO A 104 -22.47 18.62 0.83
CA PRO A 104 -22.20 17.21 0.61
C PRO A 104 -22.78 16.73 -0.71
N HIS A 105 -22.04 15.86 -1.41
CA HIS A 105 -22.37 15.49 -2.77
C HIS A 105 -22.32 13.98 -3.00
N ASN A 106 -23.41 13.41 -3.54
CA ASN A 106 -23.56 11.97 -3.72
C ASN A 106 -23.23 11.56 -5.16
N ILE A 107 -22.21 10.73 -5.35
CA ILE A 107 -21.75 10.21 -6.64
C ILE A 107 -22.03 8.71 -6.69
N LYS A 108 -22.80 8.26 -7.69
CA LYS A 108 -23.04 6.83 -7.88
C LYS A 108 -21.74 6.12 -8.25
N TYR A 109 -21.35 5.12 -7.48
CA TYR A 109 -20.07 4.45 -7.66
C TYR A 109 -20.18 2.93 -7.47
N LYS A 110 -19.65 2.15 -8.43
CA LYS A 110 -19.62 0.69 -8.35
C LYS A 110 -18.24 0.22 -7.88
N MET A 111 -18.14 -0.15 -6.61
CA MET A 111 -16.89 -0.70 -6.04
C MET A 111 -16.63 -2.14 -6.50
N SER A 112 -15.35 -2.51 -6.64
CA SER A 112 -14.93 -3.92 -6.76
C SER A 112 -14.80 -4.56 -5.38
N ARG A 113 -14.63 -5.88 -5.37
CA ARG A 113 -14.21 -6.65 -4.20
C ARG A 113 -12.72 -6.45 -3.87
N ASP A 114 -11.91 -6.01 -4.83
CA ASP A 114 -10.45 -5.92 -4.68
C ASP A 114 -10.00 -4.58 -4.10
N VAL A 115 -10.80 -3.53 -4.26
CA VAL A 115 -10.49 -2.16 -3.81
C VAL A 115 -11.75 -1.52 -3.25
N GLU A 116 -11.58 -0.92 -2.06
CA GLU A 116 -12.61 -0.15 -1.38
C GLU A 116 -12.10 1.28 -1.14
N ILE A 117 -12.92 2.28 -1.45
CA ILE A 117 -12.68 3.68 -1.08
C ILE A 117 -13.43 3.94 0.22
N LEU A 118 -12.69 4.04 1.33
CA LEU A 118 -13.27 4.17 2.67
C LEU A 118 -13.91 5.53 2.92
N GLU A 119 -13.29 6.60 2.42
CA GLU A 119 -13.75 7.97 2.62
C GLU A 119 -13.35 8.86 1.44
N THR A 120 -14.22 9.81 1.10
CA THR A 120 -13.91 10.87 0.13
C THR A 120 -14.24 12.25 0.70
N ARG A 121 -13.32 13.20 0.51
CA ARG A 121 -13.50 14.60 0.90
C ARG A 121 -13.01 15.52 -0.20
N LEU A 122 -13.64 16.68 -0.33
CA LEU A 122 -13.09 17.80 -1.09
C LEU A 122 -12.06 18.52 -0.22
N VAL A 123 -10.89 18.80 -0.78
CA VAL A 123 -9.75 19.37 -0.05
C VAL A 123 -9.07 20.47 -0.83
N GLU A 124 -8.38 21.37 -0.14
CA GLU A 124 -7.47 22.33 -0.77
C GLU A 124 -6.25 21.61 -1.33
N GLY A 125 -5.94 21.83 -2.60
CA GLY A 125 -4.98 21.02 -3.35
C GLY A 125 -3.53 21.16 -2.87
N ALA A 126 -3.04 22.38 -2.65
CA ALA A 126 -1.63 22.61 -2.32
C ALA A 126 -1.26 22.05 -0.94
N ALA A 127 -2.10 22.31 0.07
CA ALA A 127 -1.95 21.79 1.42
C ALA A 127 -2.05 20.25 1.44
N SER A 128 -3.03 19.69 0.74
CA SER A 128 -3.19 18.24 0.67
C SER A 128 -1.99 17.56 0.02
N MET A 129 -1.45 18.11 -1.06
CA MET A 129 -0.27 17.55 -1.72
C MET A 129 0.97 17.54 -0.82
N LYS A 130 1.13 18.56 0.02
CA LYS A 130 2.22 18.63 1.01
C LYS A 130 2.07 17.55 2.08
N ASP A 131 0.88 17.39 2.64
CA ASP A 131 0.61 16.38 3.67
C ASP A 131 0.69 14.96 3.12
N LEU A 132 0.23 14.75 1.90
CA LEU A 132 0.35 13.47 1.20
C LEU A 132 1.82 13.05 1.02
N LYS A 133 2.70 14.02 0.71
CA LYS A 133 4.15 13.77 0.61
C LYS A 133 4.76 13.42 1.97
N ALA A 134 4.30 14.05 3.05
CA ALA A 134 4.76 13.73 4.41
C ALA A 134 4.43 12.28 4.81
N ILE A 135 3.34 11.71 4.30
CA ILE A 135 2.99 10.29 4.52
C ILE A 135 4.04 9.35 3.92
N GLU A 136 4.60 9.69 2.76
CA GLU A 136 5.65 8.89 2.13
C GLU A 136 6.98 9.03 2.89
N GLU A 137 7.33 10.26 3.29
CA GLU A 137 8.67 10.61 3.76
C GLU A 137 8.86 10.45 5.28
N VAL A 138 7.80 10.61 6.08
CA VAL A 138 7.91 10.74 7.54
C VAL A 138 7.12 9.66 8.26
N HIS A 139 5.89 9.38 7.84
CA HIS A 139 4.98 8.55 8.62
C HIS A 139 5.38 7.07 8.66
N CYS A 140 5.28 6.53 9.87
CA CYS A 140 5.45 5.12 10.15
C CYS A 140 4.29 4.31 9.57
N LYS A 141 4.58 3.04 9.30
CA LYS A 141 3.60 2.09 8.75
C LYS A 141 3.66 0.81 9.57
N VAL A 142 2.51 0.21 9.78
CA VAL A 142 2.37 -1.08 10.46
C VAL A 142 2.15 -2.14 9.41
N TYR A 143 2.89 -3.24 9.52
CA TYR A 143 2.90 -4.34 8.57
C TYR A 143 2.60 -5.65 9.28
N GLY A 144 1.85 -6.52 8.61
CA GLY A 144 1.68 -7.92 8.93
C GLY A 144 2.48 -8.73 7.94
N VAL A 145 3.30 -9.66 8.41
CA VAL A 145 4.16 -10.48 7.55
C VAL A 145 4.08 -11.92 8.00
N ARG A 146 3.78 -12.83 7.07
CA ARG A 146 3.94 -14.26 7.32
C ARG A 146 5.26 -14.73 6.72
N VAL A 147 6.07 -15.41 7.52
CA VAL A 147 7.44 -15.77 7.19
C VAL A 147 7.66 -17.26 7.39
N ARG A 148 8.31 -17.89 6.41
CA ARG A 148 8.86 -19.24 6.53
C ARG A 148 10.35 -19.16 6.82
N CYS A 149 10.74 -19.60 8.00
CA CYS A 149 12.15 -19.79 8.36
C CYS A 149 12.58 -21.20 7.96
N LEU A 150 13.70 -21.32 7.25
CA LEU A 150 14.36 -22.60 6.97
C LEU A 150 15.19 -23.06 8.18
N ALA A 151 14.57 -23.05 9.35
CA ALA A 151 15.17 -23.48 10.60
C ALA A 151 14.13 -24.17 11.50
N PRO A 152 14.53 -25.17 12.30
CA PRO A 152 13.69 -25.78 13.31
C PRO A 152 13.19 -24.76 14.34
N GLN A 153 11.99 -24.98 14.88
CA GLN A 153 11.34 -24.04 15.81
C GLN A 153 12.21 -23.73 17.04
N ALA A 154 12.89 -24.74 17.59
CA ALA A 154 13.76 -24.56 18.75
C ALA A 154 14.92 -23.58 18.45
N MET A 155 15.48 -23.64 17.24
CA MET A 155 16.55 -22.75 16.81
C MET A 155 16.04 -21.32 16.64
N VAL A 156 14.91 -21.12 15.94
CA VAL A 156 14.29 -19.81 15.76
C VAL A 156 14.03 -19.15 17.11
N ILE A 157 13.41 -19.89 18.04
CA ILE A 157 13.12 -19.40 19.40
C ILE A 157 14.41 -19.03 20.14
N SER A 158 15.41 -19.91 20.11
CA SER A 158 16.68 -19.68 20.79
C SER A 158 17.36 -18.41 20.28
N GLN A 159 17.37 -18.19 18.96
CA GLN A 159 17.99 -17.03 18.34
C GLN A 159 17.24 -15.73 18.60
N LEU A 160 15.91 -15.75 18.57
CA LEU A 160 15.11 -14.59 18.94
C LEU A 160 15.43 -14.15 20.39
N LEU A 161 15.47 -15.11 21.32
CA LEU A 161 15.75 -14.86 22.74
C LEU A 161 17.20 -14.43 23.02
N SER A 162 18.17 -14.93 22.27
CA SER A 162 19.59 -14.55 22.43
C SER A 162 19.89 -13.16 21.87
N THR A 163 19.10 -12.67 20.91
CA THR A 163 19.35 -11.42 20.19
C THR A 163 18.43 -10.27 20.66
N TYR A 164 17.55 -9.77 19.78
CA TYR A 164 16.80 -8.53 19.97
C TYR A 164 15.42 -8.74 20.61
N TRP A 165 14.97 -9.97 20.84
CA TRP A 165 13.62 -10.26 21.34
C TRP A 165 13.60 -10.93 22.71
N LYS A 166 12.52 -10.67 23.45
CA LYS A 166 12.15 -11.36 24.69
C LYS A 166 10.74 -11.92 24.55
N GLU A 167 10.44 -12.95 25.33
CA GLU A 167 9.09 -13.50 25.40
C GLU A 167 8.11 -12.48 26.01
N ASP A 168 6.91 -12.37 25.44
CA ASP A 168 5.88 -11.46 25.94
C ASP A 168 5.19 -12.07 27.17
N ALA A 169 5.59 -11.61 28.36
CA ALA A 169 5.06 -12.07 29.64
C ALA A 169 3.61 -11.65 29.92
N THR A 170 3.03 -10.74 29.12
CA THR A 170 1.65 -10.26 29.33
C THR A 170 0.59 -11.22 28.79
N ILE A 171 1.00 -12.20 27.97
CA ILE A 171 0.09 -13.18 27.42
C ILE A 171 -0.06 -14.34 28.40
N VAL A 172 -1.14 -14.30 29.17
CA VAL A 172 -1.62 -15.40 30.00
C VAL A 172 -1.85 -16.62 29.10
N LYS A 173 -0.91 -17.57 29.10
CA LYS A 173 -1.01 -18.97 28.61
C LYS A 173 -2.16 -19.22 27.60
N ASN A 174 -2.22 -18.44 26.52
CA ASN A 174 -3.17 -18.75 25.46
C ASN A 174 -2.62 -20.00 24.77
N VAL A 175 -3.46 -21.03 24.75
CA VAL A 175 -3.11 -22.41 24.42
C VAL A 175 -2.34 -22.48 23.10
N GLY A 176 -1.02 -22.72 23.19
CA GLY A 176 -0.19 -23.20 22.06
C GLY A 176 0.66 -22.18 21.29
N ARG A 177 0.51 -20.86 21.48
CA ARG A 177 1.23 -19.84 20.69
C ARG A 177 2.23 -19.05 21.54
N ARG A 178 3.53 -19.12 21.18
CA ARG A 178 4.59 -18.32 21.82
C ARG A 178 4.77 -17.01 21.08
N GLU A 179 4.86 -15.91 21.82
CA GLU A 179 5.05 -14.58 21.27
C GLU A 179 6.29 -13.90 21.82
N PHE A 180 6.94 -13.12 20.97
CA PHE A 180 8.18 -12.44 21.25
C PHE A 180 8.08 -10.97 20.85
N VAL A 181 8.58 -10.08 21.69
CA VAL A 181 8.61 -8.63 21.45
C VAL A 181 10.04 -8.11 21.59
N LEU A 182 10.35 -6.95 20.99
CA LEU A 182 11.67 -6.35 21.12
C LEU A 182 12.06 -6.13 22.59
N LYS A 183 13.33 -6.40 22.93
CA LYS A 183 13.92 -6.11 24.25
C LYS A 183 13.98 -4.60 24.47
N ASP A 184 14.56 -3.91 23.49
CA ASP A 184 14.74 -2.46 23.46
C ASP A 184 13.53 -1.76 22.85
N THR A 185 13.48 -0.44 22.99
CA THR A 185 12.39 0.39 22.47
C THR A 185 12.31 0.41 20.94
N CYS A 186 13.40 0.09 20.24
CA CYS A 186 13.43 0.02 18.78
C CYS A 186 14.66 -0.76 18.29
N LEU A 187 14.58 -1.27 17.07
CA LEU A 187 15.69 -1.91 16.36
C LEU A 187 16.15 -1.01 15.21
N LYS A 188 17.42 -0.59 15.24
CA LYS A 188 18.05 0.19 14.15
C LYS A 188 18.53 -0.76 13.07
N LEU A 189 18.29 -0.40 11.82
CA LEU A 189 18.66 -1.13 10.62
C LEU A 189 19.51 -0.24 9.71
N SER A 190 20.48 -0.84 9.03
CA SER A 190 21.15 -0.24 7.88
C SER A 190 20.76 -1.03 6.63
N GLN A 191 19.98 -0.39 5.75
CA GLN A 191 19.47 -0.99 4.52
C GLN A 191 20.14 -0.37 3.31
N ARG A 192 20.94 -1.15 2.58
CA ARG A 192 21.35 -0.79 1.22
C ARG A 192 20.16 -0.97 0.28
N THR A 193 20.02 -0.06 -0.70
CA THR A 193 18.94 -0.11 -1.72
C THR A 193 18.76 -1.54 -2.25
N PRO A 194 17.57 -2.16 -2.13
CA PRO A 194 17.40 -3.56 -2.50
C PRO A 194 17.75 -3.87 -3.95
N ILE A 195 18.27 -5.07 -4.23
CA ILE A 195 18.69 -5.49 -5.58
C ILE A 195 17.55 -5.28 -6.59
N ARG A 196 16.33 -5.70 -6.24
CA ARG A 196 15.15 -5.64 -7.10
C ARG A 196 14.73 -4.23 -7.53
N VAL A 197 15.20 -3.19 -6.84
CA VAL A 197 14.87 -1.78 -7.17
C VAL A 197 16.07 -0.96 -7.64
N LEU A 198 17.27 -1.57 -7.77
CA LEU A 198 18.49 -0.85 -8.17
C LEU A 198 18.37 -0.12 -9.51
N GLN A 199 17.61 -0.68 -10.45
CA GLN A 199 17.36 -0.05 -11.76
C GLN A 199 16.56 1.28 -11.66
N ARG A 200 15.88 1.54 -10.54
CA ARG A 200 15.01 2.73 -10.34
C ARG A 200 15.48 3.65 -9.21
N ARG A 201 16.45 3.22 -8.40
CA ARG A 201 16.84 3.91 -7.16
C ARG A 201 18.36 3.93 -7.05
N ALA A 202 18.90 5.06 -6.59
CA ALA A 202 20.33 5.17 -6.29
C ALA A 202 20.75 4.10 -5.26
N ASN A 203 21.87 3.42 -5.54
CA ASN A 203 22.44 2.40 -4.67
C ASN A 203 23.14 3.06 -3.47
N MET A 204 22.46 3.13 -2.33
CA MET A 204 23.00 3.73 -1.11
C MET A 204 22.47 3.01 0.14
N VAL A 205 23.19 3.14 1.25
CA VAL A 205 22.77 2.65 2.56
C VAL A 205 21.93 3.73 3.24
N ARG A 206 20.81 3.34 3.85
CA ARG A 206 19.93 4.21 4.62
C ARG A 206 19.69 3.60 5.98
N ASP A 207 19.77 4.44 7.01
CA ASP A 207 19.37 4.05 8.34
C ASP A 207 17.84 4.03 8.45
N LYS A 208 17.33 2.96 9.02
CA LYS A 208 15.90 2.68 9.23
C LYS A 208 15.68 2.17 10.64
N VAL A 209 14.44 2.22 11.08
CA VAL A 209 14.07 1.82 12.44
C VAL A 209 12.82 0.97 12.41
N ILE A 210 12.86 -0.16 13.11
CA ILE A 210 11.67 -0.92 13.52
C ILE A 210 11.34 -0.48 14.93
N HIS A 211 10.24 0.26 15.08
CA HIS A 211 9.80 0.83 16.35
C HIS A 211 9.12 -0.21 17.25
N LYS A 212 8.40 -1.16 16.66
CA LYS A 212 7.78 -2.28 17.37
C LYS A 212 7.86 -3.50 16.47
N CYS A 213 8.10 -4.66 17.05
CA CYS A 213 8.09 -5.93 16.34
C CYS A 213 7.60 -7.01 17.30
N ARG A 214 6.47 -7.63 16.98
CA ARG A 214 5.88 -8.78 17.65
C ARG A 214 5.98 -9.96 16.72
N VAL A 215 6.55 -11.07 17.20
CA VAL A 215 6.70 -12.32 16.46
C VAL A 215 5.89 -13.39 17.17
N SER A 216 4.98 -14.04 16.46
CA SER A 216 4.15 -15.14 16.96
C SER A 216 4.47 -16.43 16.19
N ILE A 217 4.78 -17.51 16.90
CA ILE A 217 5.05 -18.82 16.28
C ILE A 217 3.72 -19.46 15.88
N GLU A 218 3.51 -19.80 14.60
CA GLU A 218 2.25 -20.41 14.17
C GLU A 218 2.19 -21.90 14.45
N SER A 219 3.18 -22.63 13.94
CA SER A 219 3.47 -24.06 14.19
C SER A 219 4.64 -24.45 13.27
N ALA A 220 5.37 -25.51 13.64
CA ALA A 220 6.29 -26.16 12.72
C ALA A 220 5.47 -27.00 11.72
N GLN A 221 5.68 -26.77 10.42
CA GLN A 221 5.08 -27.62 9.38
C GLN A 221 5.92 -28.88 9.18
N ASP A 222 7.26 -28.75 9.26
CA ASP A 222 8.25 -29.82 9.13
C ASP A 222 9.30 -29.75 10.25
N LYS A 223 10.13 -30.80 10.40
CA LYS A 223 11.23 -30.82 11.38
C LYS A 223 12.24 -29.68 11.21
N ASP A 224 12.43 -29.22 9.97
CA ASP A 224 13.47 -28.27 9.58
C ASP A 224 12.93 -26.88 9.21
N THR A 225 11.61 -26.67 9.28
CA THR A 225 11.01 -25.38 8.92
C THR A 225 10.02 -24.88 9.97
N THR A 226 9.95 -23.56 10.12
CA THR A 226 9.04 -22.90 11.06
C THR A 226 8.31 -21.77 10.36
N VAL A 227 6.98 -21.70 10.54
CA VAL A 227 6.21 -20.54 10.11
C VAL A 227 5.95 -19.63 11.29
N ILE A 228 6.25 -18.35 11.09
CA ILE A 228 6.01 -17.29 12.06
C ILE A 228 5.18 -16.18 11.42
N SER A 229 4.37 -15.52 12.24
CA SER A 229 3.68 -14.28 11.88
C SER A 229 4.32 -13.12 12.63
N ILE A 230 4.51 -12.01 11.93
CA ILE A 230 5.17 -10.83 12.45
C ILE A 230 4.26 -9.62 12.26
N GLU A 231 3.99 -8.91 13.33
CA GLU A 231 3.42 -7.56 13.28
C GLU A 231 4.54 -6.56 13.64
N LEU A 232 4.81 -5.61 12.75
CA LEU A 232 5.87 -4.63 12.98
C LEU A 232 5.47 -3.22 12.58
N LYS A 233 5.94 -2.24 13.34
CA LYS A 233 5.87 -0.82 13.01
C LYS A 233 7.24 -0.35 12.54
N ALA A 234 7.34 0.13 11.31
CA ALA A 234 8.59 0.56 10.71
C ALA A 234 8.58 2.04 10.31
N SER A 235 9.76 2.65 10.32
CA SER A 235 10.00 3.99 9.79
C SER A 235 9.69 4.08 8.29
N SER A 236 9.46 5.28 7.79
CA SER A 236 9.16 5.53 6.37
C SER A 236 10.21 4.91 5.43
N GLY A 237 9.76 4.32 4.32
CA GLY A 237 10.64 3.74 3.29
C GLY A 237 11.49 2.55 3.75
N THR A 238 11.14 1.89 4.85
CA THR A 238 11.79 0.63 5.27
C THR A 238 11.38 -0.49 4.33
N TYR A 239 12.35 -1.25 3.84
CA TYR A 239 12.13 -2.37 2.94
C TYR A 239 11.90 -3.65 3.75
N ILE A 240 10.63 -4.00 3.96
CA ILE A 240 10.24 -5.09 4.88
C ILE A 240 10.69 -6.46 4.35
N LYS A 241 10.54 -6.73 3.05
CA LYS A 241 10.98 -8.01 2.45
C LYS A 241 12.48 -8.24 2.73
N GLU A 242 13.27 -7.18 2.60
CA GLU A 242 14.71 -7.21 2.82
C GLU A 242 15.12 -7.20 4.31
N PHE A 243 14.31 -6.64 5.20
CA PHE A 243 14.47 -6.88 6.64
C PHE A 243 14.28 -8.35 7.00
N ILE A 244 13.38 -9.07 6.33
CA ILE A 244 13.16 -10.50 6.56
C ILE A 244 14.28 -11.35 5.94
N ASN A 245 14.52 -11.21 4.64
CA ASN A 245 15.39 -12.11 3.88
C ASN A 245 16.89 -11.68 3.86
N GLY A 246 17.20 -10.46 4.33
CA GLY A 246 18.55 -9.90 4.38
C GLY A 246 19.13 -9.40 3.05
N ASP A 247 18.50 -9.70 1.91
CA ASP A 247 18.93 -9.32 0.55
C ASP A 247 20.42 -9.61 0.32
N MET A 248 20.86 -10.84 0.66
CA MET A 248 22.26 -11.27 0.59
C MET A 248 23.23 -10.39 1.40
N GLY A 249 22.83 -9.99 2.61
CA GLY A 249 23.64 -9.17 3.52
C GLY A 249 23.59 -7.67 3.23
N ARG A 250 22.64 -7.21 2.41
CA ARG A 250 22.44 -5.79 2.11
C ARG A 250 21.58 -5.07 3.14
N THR A 251 20.85 -5.81 3.97
CA THR A 251 20.15 -5.30 5.15
C THR A 251 20.73 -5.95 6.40
N THR A 252 21.12 -5.13 7.38
CA THR A 252 21.60 -5.61 8.68
C THR A 252 21.07 -4.72 9.82
N PRO A 253 20.67 -5.31 10.96
CA PRO A 253 20.36 -6.72 11.12
C PRO A 253 19.17 -7.12 10.24
N SER A 254 19.08 -8.40 9.89
CA SER A 254 17.91 -8.99 9.23
C SER A 254 17.40 -10.20 10.02
N LEU A 255 16.16 -10.63 9.79
CA LEU A 255 15.65 -11.84 10.44
C LEU A 255 16.46 -13.09 10.03
N SER A 256 16.85 -13.19 8.75
CA SER A 256 17.69 -14.30 8.28
C SER A 256 19.04 -14.33 8.98
N GLU A 257 19.66 -13.16 9.20
CA GLU A 257 20.89 -13.03 9.98
C GLU A 257 20.69 -13.48 11.44
N VAL A 258 19.58 -13.06 12.06
CA VAL A 258 19.24 -13.44 13.45
C VAL A 258 19.03 -14.94 13.58
N VAL A 259 18.21 -15.53 12.71
CA VAL A 259 17.92 -16.97 12.73
C VAL A 259 19.17 -17.79 12.36
N GLY A 260 20.09 -17.21 11.58
CA GLY A 260 21.26 -17.89 11.03
C GLY A 260 20.96 -18.70 9.76
N GLU A 261 19.72 -18.66 9.28
CA GLU A 261 19.23 -19.38 8.10
C GLU A 261 18.26 -18.51 7.30
N TYR A 262 17.96 -18.90 6.08
CA TYR A 262 17.11 -18.10 5.20
C TYR A 262 15.65 -18.01 5.69
N CYS A 263 15.12 -16.79 5.72
CA CYS A 263 13.72 -16.50 5.99
C CYS A 263 13.02 -15.97 4.72
N ALA A 264 12.02 -16.70 4.25
CA ALA A 264 11.21 -16.31 3.09
C ALA A 264 9.94 -15.58 3.53
N VAL A 265 9.65 -14.45 2.89
CA VAL A 265 8.34 -13.79 3.01
C VAL A 265 7.31 -14.60 2.22
N LEU A 266 6.26 -15.07 2.89
CA LEU A 266 5.13 -15.74 2.27
C LEU A 266 4.05 -14.73 1.89
N GLU A 267 3.73 -13.83 2.81
CA GLU A 267 2.73 -12.80 2.65
C GLU A 267 3.19 -11.53 3.37
N LEU A 268 2.82 -10.38 2.82
CA LEU A 268 3.11 -9.08 3.38
C LEU A 268 1.91 -8.17 3.13
N ASP A 269 1.36 -7.62 4.21
CA ASP A 269 0.29 -6.65 4.16
C ASP A 269 0.70 -5.38 4.92
N VAL A 270 0.21 -4.24 4.45
CA VAL A 270 0.21 -3.01 5.24
C VAL A 270 -1.08 -3.00 6.05
N LEU A 271 -0.98 -3.00 7.37
CA LEU A 271 -2.13 -3.02 8.27
C LEU A 271 -2.67 -1.63 8.54
N SER A 272 -1.78 -0.64 8.64
CA SER A 272 -2.16 0.75 8.81
C SER A 272 -1.01 1.71 8.52
N ILE A 273 -1.37 2.96 8.28
CA ILE A 273 -0.44 4.09 8.15
C ILE A 273 -0.73 5.06 9.29
N GLU A 274 0.32 5.48 9.99
CA GLU A 274 0.18 6.49 11.04
C GLU A 274 0.11 7.88 10.41
N ASP A 275 -1.09 8.25 9.99
CA ASP A 275 -1.38 9.57 9.46
C ASP A 275 -2.73 10.11 9.94
N THR A 276 -2.91 11.41 9.74
CA THR A 276 -4.17 12.13 10.01
C THR A 276 -4.73 12.74 8.74
N PHE A 277 -4.45 12.13 7.59
CA PHE A 277 -4.82 12.69 6.30
C PHE A 277 -6.32 12.45 5.97
N PRO A 278 -6.98 13.43 5.32
CA PRO A 278 -6.55 14.81 5.18
C PRO A 278 -6.72 15.56 6.51
N SER A 279 -5.81 16.50 6.81
CA SER A 279 -6.02 17.39 7.95
C SER A 279 -7.34 18.14 7.81
N LYS A 280 -8.12 18.15 8.89
CA LYS A 280 -9.42 18.83 8.93
C LYS A 280 -9.31 20.33 8.60
N ALA A 281 -8.13 20.92 8.76
CA ALA A 281 -7.88 22.34 8.51
C ALA A 281 -8.07 22.77 7.04
N TYR A 282 -7.95 21.85 6.08
CA TYR A 282 -8.08 22.16 4.65
C TYR A 282 -9.13 21.28 3.94
N VAL A 283 -10.02 20.66 4.69
CA VAL A 283 -11.22 20.00 4.15
C VAL A 283 -12.24 21.08 3.80
N LEU A 284 -12.68 21.10 2.54
CA LEU A 284 -13.61 22.07 2.00
C LEU A 284 -15.07 21.58 2.04
N GLY A 285 -15.29 20.26 1.99
CA GLY A 285 -16.62 19.66 2.02
C GLY A 285 -16.59 18.15 1.87
N GLU A 286 -17.74 17.51 2.09
CA GLU A 286 -17.92 16.06 1.97
C GLU A 286 -18.26 15.65 0.54
N VAL A 287 -17.75 14.50 0.12
CA VAL A 287 -18.14 13.82 -1.11
C VAL A 287 -18.50 12.41 -0.71
N ASN A 288 -19.67 11.92 -1.05
CA ASN A 288 -20.14 10.58 -0.74
C ASN A 288 -20.18 9.75 -2.02
N LEU A 289 -19.54 8.59 -2.01
CA LEU A 289 -19.70 7.60 -3.06
C LEU A 289 -20.84 6.66 -2.64
N VAL A 290 -21.88 6.53 -3.46
CA VAL A 290 -23.17 5.85 -3.14
C VAL A 290 -23.49 4.76 -4.14
#